data_AF-A0A392PXJ4-F1
#
_entry.id   AF-A0A392PXJ4-F1
#
_cell.length_a   1.000
_cell.length_b   1.000
_cell.length_c   1.000
_cell.angle_alpha   90.00
_cell.angle_beta   90.00
_cell.angle_gamma   90.00
#
_symmetry.space_group_name_H-M   'P 1'
#
loop_
_entity.id
_entity.type
_entity.pdbx_description
1 polymer ?
#
loop_
_entity_poly.entity_id
_entity_poly.type
_entity_poly.pdbx_seq_one_letter_code
_entity_poly.pdbx_strand_id
1 'polypeptide(L)' 'MAKEHNGTTPQELPSLTQVYIWECPKLKVFSSGEIIANCFQGIQALPDLNDELVLYNNNLNASVEKLFLLKQ' A
#
# COMPACT_ATOMS: atom_id res chain seq x y z
N MET A 1 37.59 0.75 2.73
CA MET A 1 36.53 -0.11 3.31
C MET A 1 35.20 0.44 2.85
N ALA A 2 34.56 -0.20 1.87
CA ALA A 2 33.18 0.12 1.52
C ALA A 2 32.27 -0.49 2.59
N LYS A 3 31.44 0.33 3.23
CA LYS A 3 30.38 -0.16 4.11
C LYS A 3 29.31 -0.82 3.24
N GLU A 4 29.11 -2.12 3.40
CA GLU A 4 27.93 -2.81 2.88
C GLU A 4 26.67 -2.14 3.45
N HIS A 5 25.87 -1.50 2.60
CA HIS A 5 24.51 -1.10 2.97
C HIS A 5 23.63 -2.34 2.83
N ASN A 6 23.51 -3.09 3.92
CA ASN A 6 22.57 -4.21 4.01
C ASN A 6 21.17 -3.70 4.37
N GLY A 7 20.65 -2.74 3.60
CA GLY A 7 19.36 -2.12 3.82
C GLY A 7 18.73 -1.74 2.49
N THR A 8 17.62 -2.39 2.14
CA THR A 8 16.70 -1.85 1.15
C THR A 8 16.29 -0.47 1.61
N THR A 9 16.79 0.57 0.94
CA THR A 9 16.41 1.96 1.20
C THR A 9 14.88 2.07 1.11
N PRO A 10 14.20 2.58 2.15
CA PRO A 10 12.77 2.77 2.11
C PRO A 10 12.36 3.64 0.92
N GLN A 11 11.29 3.26 0.25
CA GLN A 11 10.70 4.05 -0.81
C GLN A 11 9.83 5.13 -0.21
N GLU A 12 10.31 6.38 -0.25
CA GLU A 12 9.56 7.52 0.21
C GLU A 12 8.54 7.96 -0.85
N LEU A 13 7.28 8.03 -0.44
CA LEU A 13 6.16 8.55 -1.23
C LEU A 13 5.45 9.64 -0.41
N PRO A 14 6.13 10.76 -0.12
CA PRO A 14 5.67 11.74 0.87
C PRO A 14 4.36 12.44 0.47
N SER A 15 4.04 12.47 -0.83
CA SER A 15 2.81 13.09 -1.36
C SER A 15 1.74 12.09 -1.75
N LEU A 16 1.96 10.78 -1.54
CA LEU A 16 0.95 9.78 -1.83
C LEU A 16 -0.17 9.86 -0.80
N THR A 17 -1.35 10.27 -1.23
CA THR A 17 -2.55 10.36 -0.40
C THR A 17 -3.47 9.17 -0.57
N GLN A 18 -3.69 8.70 -1.81
CA GLN A 18 -4.68 7.67 -2.09
C GLN A 18 -4.19 6.73 -3.17
N VAL A 19 -4.57 5.45 -3.05
CA VAL A 19 -4.28 4.41 -4.05
C VAL A 19 -5.59 3.84 -4.58
N TYR A 20 -5.70 3.74 -5.89
CA TYR A 20 -6.83 3.11 -6.56
C TYR A 20 -6.43 1.74 -7.07
N ILE A 21 -7.18 0.71 -6.71
CA ILE A 21 -6.96 -0.67 -7.19
C ILE A 21 -8.17 -1.12 -7.99
N TRP A 22 -7.96 -1.37 -9.28
CA TRP A 22 -8.97 -1.85 -10.22
C TRP A 22 -8.56 -3.24 -10.73
N GLU A 23 -9.41 -4.25 -10.51
CA GLU A 23 -9.27 -5.62 -11.06
C GLU A 23 -7.85 -6.22 -10.98
N CYS A 24 -7.23 -6.17 -9.80
CA CYS A 24 -5.89 -6.73 -9.58
C CYS A 24 -5.91 -7.97 -8.66
N PRO A 25 -6.48 -9.13 -9.09
CA PRO A 25 -6.75 -10.28 -8.20
C PRO A 25 -5.50 -10.99 -7.67
N LYS A 26 -4.32 -10.69 -8.22
CA LYS A 26 -3.03 -11.29 -7.82
C LYS A 26 -2.14 -10.32 -7.04
N LEU A 27 -2.60 -9.08 -6.82
CA LEU A 27 -1.83 -8.09 -6.07
C LEU A 27 -1.84 -8.48 -4.59
N LYS A 28 -0.64 -8.64 -4.02
CA LYS A 28 -0.46 -9.02 -2.61
C LYS A 28 0.01 -7.85 -1.76
N VAL A 29 0.94 -7.07 -2.31
CA VAL A 29 1.53 -5.87 -1.71
C VAL A 29 1.67 -4.82 -2.80
N PHE A 30 1.80 -3.55 -2.41
CA PHE A 30 2.06 -2.46 -3.36
C PHE A 30 3.51 -2.49 -3.87
N SER A 31 4.47 -2.67 -2.95
CA SER A 31 5.90 -2.80 -3.25
C SER A 31 6.55 -3.75 -2.25
N SER A 32 7.62 -4.44 -2.66
CA SER A 32 8.35 -5.38 -1.80
C SER A 32 9.25 -4.70 -0.77
N GLY A 33 9.55 -3.41 -0.94
CA GLY A 33 10.33 -2.61 0.01
C GLY A 33 9.47 -1.96 1.10
N GLU A 34 10.14 -1.41 2.12
CA GLU A 34 9.49 -0.51 3.06
C GLU A 34 9.02 0.75 2.33
N ILE A 35 7.80 1.21 2.64
CA ILE A 35 7.20 2.39 2.03
C ILE A 35 6.92 3.40 3.13
N ILE A 36 7.45 4.61 2.98
CA ILE A 36 7.16 5.73 3.86
C ILE A 36 6.20 6.66 3.11
N ALA A 37 4.92 6.58 3.46
CA ALA A 37 3.86 7.39 2.85
C ALA A 37 3.06 8.13 3.93
N ASN A 38 3.65 9.20 4.48
CA ASN A 38 3.11 9.91 5.64
C ASN A 38 1.75 10.58 5.39
N CYS A 39 1.43 10.89 4.13
CA CYS A 39 0.16 11.50 3.75
C CYS A 39 -0.90 10.47 3.32
N PHE A 40 -0.61 9.17 3.41
CA PHE A 40 -1.48 8.12 2.93
C PHE A 40 -2.77 8.02 3.77
N GLN A 41 -3.91 8.06 3.09
CA GLN A 41 -5.26 8.08 3.65
C GLN A 41 -5.98 6.75 3.47
N GLY A 42 -5.58 5.94 2.46
CA GLY A 42 -6.15 4.62 2.25
C GLY A 42 -6.28 4.23 0.78
N ILE A 43 -6.85 3.06 0.57
CA ILE A 43 -7.07 2.44 -0.73
C ILE A 43 -8.53 2.51 -1.11
N GLN A 44 -8.83 2.97 -2.32
CA GLN A 44 -10.14 2.83 -2.93
C GLN A 44 -10.12 1.64 -3.89
N ALA A 45 -10.93 0.62 -3.59
CA ALA A 45 -11.09 -0.54 -4.46
C ALA A 45 -12.28 -0.34 -5.39
N LEU A 46 -12.08 -0.56 -6.67
CA LEU A 46 -13.13 -0.47 -7.69
C LEU A 46 -13.47 -1.89 -8.19
N PRO A 47 -14.77 -2.22 -8.38
CA PRO A 47 -15.90 -1.31 -8.57
C PRO A 47 -16.80 -1.12 -7.35
N ASP A 48 -16.37 -1.51 -6.13
CA ASP A 48 -17.19 -1.38 -4.93
C ASP A 48 -17.37 0.10 -4.53
N LEU A 49 -18.43 0.69 -5.08
CA LEU A 49 -18.81 2.11 -5.12
C LEU A 49 -19.09 2.80 -3.77
N ASN A 50 -18.70 2.24 -2.63
CA ASN A 50 -19.05 2.86 -1.35
C ASN A 50 -18.15 4.05 -0.94
N ASP A 51 -17.24 4.49 -1.80
CA ASP A 51 -16.24 5.55 -1.53
C ASP A 51 -15.43 5.33 -0.23
N GLU A 52 -15.52 4.13 0.36
CA GLU A 52 -14.88 3.81 1.61
C GLU A 52 -13.41 3.48 1.37
N LEU A 53 -12.53 4.21 2.04
CA LEU A 53 -11.10 3.99 1.98
C LEU A 53 -10.71 2.85 2.94
N VAL A 54 -10.02 1.85 2.39
CA VAL A 54 -9.40 0.78 3.18
C VAL A 54 -8.05 1.27 3.67
N LEU A 55 -7.94 1.49 4.97
CA LEU A 55 -6.69 1.81 5.66
C LEU A 55 -6.48 0.84 6.82
N TYR A 56 -5.33 0.17 6.86
CA TYR A 56 -4.96 -0.73 7.93
C TYR A 56 -3.57 -0.40 8.47
N ASN A 57 -3.48 -0.19 9.79
CA ASN A 57 -2.24 0.11 10.52
C ASN A 57 -1.40 1.27 9.94
N ASN A 58 -2.03 2.25 9.26
CA ASN A 58 -1.35 3.33 8.53
C ASN A 58 -0.26 2.81 7.57
N ASN A 59 -0.43 1.59 7.04
CA ASN A 59 0.57 0.92 6.20
C ASN A 59 -0.05 0.56 4.84
N LEU A 60 0.58 1.01 3.77
CA LEU A 60 0.08 0.80 2.41
C LEU A 60 0.03 -0.69 2.03
N ASN A 61 1.10 -1.45 2.25
CA ASN A 61 1.13 -2.88 1.94
C ASN A 61 0.10 -3.66 2.76
N ALA A 62 -0.02 -3.37 4.06
CA ALA A 62 -0.98 -4.04 4.92
C ALA A 62 -2.44 -3.69 4.52
N SER A 63 -2.68 -2.49 4.00
CA SER A 63 -3.98 -2.09 3.45
C SER A 63 -4.32 -2.86 2.17
N VAL A 64 -3.33 -3.12 1.30
CA VAL A 64 -3.50 -3.97 0.11
C VAL A 64 -3.87 -5.40 0.53
N GLU A 65 -3.13 -5.99 1.47
CA GLU A 65 -3.43 -7.35 1.96
C GLU A 65 -4.83 -7.43 2.56
N LYS A 66 -5.22 -6.44 3.38
CA LYS A 66 -6.54 -6.39 4.01
C LYS A 66 -7.66 -6.31 2.98
N LEU A 67 -7.47 -5.55 1.90
CA LEU A 67 -8.46 -5.41 0.84
C LEU A 67 -8.88 -6.77 0.25
N PHE A 68 -7.93 -7.68 0.02
CA PHE A 68 -8.21 -9.00 -0.56
C PHE A 68 -8.67 -10.05 0.47
N LEU A 69 -8.47 -9.81 1.77
CA LEU A 69 -9.07 -10.64 2.83
C LEU A 69 -10.54 -10.32 3.07
N LEU A 70 -10.98 -9.08 2.80
CA LEU A 70 -12.38 -8.65 2.94
C LEU A 70 -13.29 -9.12 1.78
N LYS A 71 -12.70 -9.65 0.70
CA LYS A 71 -13.39 -10.05 -0.53
C LYS A 71 -13.49 -11.58 -0.73
N GLN A 72 -13.27 -12.36 0.34
CA GLN A 72 -13.53 -13.81 0.38
C GLN A 72 -14.87 -14.09 1.03
#